data_AF-A0A842MYK4-F1
#
_entry.id   AF-A0A842MYK4-F1
#
_cell.length_a   1.000
_cell.length_b   1.000
_cell.length_c   1.000
_cell.angle_alpha   90.00
_cell.angle_beta   90.00
_cell.angle_gamma   90.00
#
_symmetry.space_group_name_H-M   'P 1'
#
loop_
_entity.id
_entity.type
_entity.pdbx_description
1 polymer ?
#
loop_
_entity_poly.entity_id
_entity_poly.type
_entity_poly.pdbx_seq_one_letter_code
_entity_poly.pdbx_strand_id
1 'polypeptide(L)' 'MGASCKGICTQHKAIKVPNSQKYQFGLKRCSWCEVWLDTEEIRCTCCKMILRTKSRNKKRVVSVEPTTTVTA' A
#
# COMPACT_ATOMS: atom_id res chain seq x y z
N MET A 1 10.55 -10.40 20.31
CA MET A 1 9.45 -9.43 20.40
C MET A 1 8.72 -9.40 19.06
N GLY A 2 7.61 -10.13 18.96
CA GLY A 2 6.82 -10.23 17.74
C GLY A 2 6.07 -8.94 17.48
N ALA A 3 6.27 -8.34 16.32
CA ALA A 3 5.50 -7.18 15.90
C ALA A 3 4.04 -7.62 15.67
N SER A 4 3.13 -7.27 16.57
CA SER A 4 1.69 -7.47 16.35
C SER A 4 1.09 -6.25 15.64
N CYS A 5 0.17 -6.49 14.72
CA CYS A 5 -0.52 -5.41 14.02
C CYS A 5 -1.55 -4.79 14.98
N LYS A 6 -1.40 -3.51 15.33
CA LYS A 6 -2.31 -2.73 16.19
C LYS A 6 -3.52 -2.12 15.46
N GLY A 7 -3.67 -2.37 14.16
CA GLY A 7 -4.73 -1.79 13.33
C GLY A 7 -4.60 -0.29 12.99
N ILE A 8 -3.63 0.46 13.54
CA ILE A 8 -3.46 1.91 13.31
C ILE A 8 -3.21 2.25 11.83
N CYS A 9 -2.55 1.35 11.10
CA CYS A 9 -2.23 1.53 9.69
C CYS A 9 -3.46 1.53 8.76
N THR A 10 -4.65 1.13 9.22
CA THR A 10 -5.87 1.18 8.42
C THR A 10 -6.44 2.60 8.30
N GLN A 11 -6.11 3.49 9.25
CA GLN A 11 -6.50 4.91 9.20
C GLN A 11 -5.69 5.67 8.15
N HIS A 12 -4.41 5.29 7.98
CA HIS A 12 -3.51 5.82 6.95
C HIS A 12 -3.56 4.98 5.67
N LYS A 13 -4.65 4.22 5.47
CA LYS A 13 -4.83 3.43 4.27
C LYS A 13 -5.11 4.36 3.13
N ALA A 14 -4.27 4.32 2.11
CA ALA A 14 -4.54 5.07 0.90
C ALA A 14 -5.75 4.50 0.17
N ILE A 15 -6.63 5.41 -0.27
CA ILE A 15 -7.91 5.08 -0.89
C ILE A 15 -7.78 5.27 -2.41
N LYS A 16 -8.21 4.23 -3.15
CA LYS A 16 -8.50 4.21 -4.60
C LYS A 16 -7.32 4.56 -5.53
N VAL A 17 -6.33 3.68 -5.59
CA VAL A 17 -5.39 3.62 -6.73
C VAL A 17 -5.46 2.23 -7.36
N PRO A 18 -5.57 2.12 -8.71
CA PRO A 18 -5.59 0.83 -9.39
C PRO A 18 -4.36 0.01 -9.00
N ASN A 19 -4.57 -1.29 -8.69
CA ASN A 19 -3.53 -2.16 -8.11
C ASN A 19 -2.20 -2.17 -8.90
N SER A 20 -2.27 -1.92 -10.21
CA SER A 20 -1.14 -1.84 -11.13
C SER A 20 -0.25 -0.61 -10.90
N GLN A 21 -0.84 0.53 -10.53
CA GLN A 21 -0.12 1.81 -10.40
C GLN A 21 0.24 2.16 -8.95
N LYS A 22 -0.15 1.36 -7.96
CA LYS A 22 0.12 1.65 -6.54
C LYS A 22 1.60 1.94 -6.26
N TYR A 23 2.49 1.11 -6.79
CA TYR A 23 3.93 1.35 -6.65
C TYR A 23 4.41 2.60 -7.40
N GLN A 24 3.77 2.99 -8.51
CA GLN A 24 4.12 4.18 -9.28
C GLN A 24 3.71 5.47 -8.58
N PHE A 25 2.57 5.47 -7.89
CA PHE A 25 2.13 6.59 -7.04
C PHE A 25 2.88 6.69 -5.71
N GLY A 26 3.93 5.89 -5.50
CA GLY A 26 4.72 5.92 -4.27
C GLY A 26 4.07 5.20 -3.09
N LEU A 27 3.00 4.44 -3.30
CA LEU A 27 2.35 3.69 -2.24
C LEU A 27 3.20 2.50 -1.83
N LYS A 28 3.26 2.28 -0.52
CA LYS A 28 4.07 1.24 0.08
C LYS A 28 3.19 0.22 0.75
N ARG A 29 3.50 -1.07 0.57
CA ARG A 29 2.74 -2.17 1.18
C ARG A 29 3.46 -2.71 2.40
N CYS A 30 2.77 -2.80 3.53
CA CYS A 30 3.30 -3.52 4.68
C CYS A 30 3.25 -5.04 4.43
N SER A 31 4.36 -5.76 4.64
CA SER A 31 4.36 -7.23 4.46
C SER A 31 3.58 -7.96 5.57
N TRP A 32 3.38 -7.30 6.71
CA TRP A 32 2.73 -7.88 7.88
C TRP A 32 1.23 -7.56 7.93
N CYS A 33 0.90 -6.26 7.91
CA CYS A 33 -0.49 -5.81 7.97
C CYS A 33 -1.16 -5.82 6.58
N GLU A 34 -0.43 -6.12 5.49
CA GLU A 34 -0.91 -6.20 4.10
C GLU A 34 -1.60 -4.96 3.51
N VAL A 35 -1.64 -3.87 4.28
CA VAL A 35 -2.20 -2.58 3.91
C VAL A 35 -1.25 -1.76 3.04
N TRP A 36 -1.86 -0.89 2.23
CA TRP A 36 -1.18 0.12 1.44
C TRP A 36 -1.25 1.45 2.16
N LEU A 37 -0.09 2.05 2.42
CA LEU A 37 0.02 3.38 3.02
C LEU A 37 0.67 4.31 1.99
N ASP A 38 0.22 5.55 1.93
CA ASP A 38 0.84 6.64 1.16
C ASP A 38 1.88 7.42 1.98
N THR A 39 2.45 6.79 3.01
CA THR A 39 3.43 7.46 3.87
C THR A 39 4.84 7.48 3.25
N GLU A 40 5.52 8.60 3.40
CA GLU A 40 6.94 8.78 3.11
C GLU A 40 7.86 7.96 4.04
N GLU A 41 7.34 7.44 5.16
CA GLU A 41 8.11 6.61 6.08
C GLU A 41 8.45 5.23 5.46
N ILE A 42 9.61 4.65 5.85
CA ILE A 42 10.07 3.33 5.39
C ILE A 42 9.48 2.21 6.25
N ARG A 43 9.05 2.53 7.46
CA ARG A 43 8.50 1.60 8.45
C ARG A 43 7.01 1.82 8.61
N CYS A 44 6.30 0.75 8.93
CA CYS A 44 4.89 0.84 9.27
C CYS A 44 4.73 1.37 10.70
N THR A 45 3.96 2.43 10.91
CA THR A 45 3.65 2.97 12.24
C THR A 45 2.92 1.98 13.16
N CYS A 46 2.31 0.93 12.58
CA CYS A 46 1.51 -0.06 13.30
C CYS A 46 2.32 -1.26 13.81
N CYS A 47 3.14 -1.88 12.95
CA CYS A 47 3.93 -3.07 13.28
C CYS A 47 5.45 -2.82 13.25
N LYS A 48 5.89 -1.59 12.96
CA LYS A 48 7.32 -1.22 12.78
C LYS A 48 8.06 -2.01 11.70
N MET A 49 7.35 -2.82 10.91
CA MET A 49 7.91 -3.60 9.81
C MET A 49 8.23 -2.70 8.61
N ILE A 50 9.27 -3.06 7.86
CA ILE A 50 9.69 -2.33 6.66
C ILE A 50 8.62 -2.46 5.58
N LEU A 51 8.20 -1.33 5.03
CA LEU A 51 7.25 -1.23 3.93
C LEU A 51 7.93 -1.58 2.61
N ARG A 52 7.23 -2.34 1.77
CA ARG A 52 7.69 -2.73 0.43
C ARG A 52 7.31 -1.65 -0.58
N THR A 53 8.31 -1.12 -1.26
CA THR A 53 8.18 -0.11 -2.32
C THR A 53 8.32 -0.69 -3.74
N LYS A 54 8.72 -1.96 -3.87
CA LYS A 54 8.88 -2.64 -5.16
C LYS A 54 8.02 -3.89 -5.22
N SER A 55 7.40 -4.14 -6.37
CA SER A 55 6.76 -5.43 -6.64
C SER A 55 7.82 -6.53 -6.68
N ARG A 56 7.47 -7.73 -6.22
CA ARG A 56 8.40 -8.86 -6.14
C ARG A 56 8.65 -9.53 -7.51
N ASN A 57 8.01 -9.06 -8.59
CA ASN A 57 8.04 -9.73 -9.89
C ASN A 57 8.28 -8.73 -11.03
N LYS A 58 9.35 -8.95 -11.80
CA LYS A 58 9.54 -8.34 -13.13
C LYS A 58 8.62 -9.07 -14.13
N LYS A 59 7.40 -8.59 -14.37
CA LYS A 59 6.79 -8.53 -15.72
C LYS A 59 5.32 -8.06 -15.75
N ARG A 60 5.04 -7.41 -16.88
CA ARG A 60 3.77 -6.97 -17.50
C ARG A 60 3.08 -5.77 -16.87
N VAL A 61 3.34 -4.62 -17.50
CA VAL A 61 2.44 -3.46 -17.57
C VAL A 61 1.04 -3.93 -17.96
N VAL A 62 0.09 -3.74 -17.06
CA VAL A 62 -1.33 -3.74 -17.42
C VAL A 62 -1.82 -2.32 -17.10
N SER A 63 -1.97 -1.52 -18.15
CA SER A 63 -2.69 -0.25 -18.09
C SER A 63 -4.14 -0.57 -17.77
N VAL A 64 -4.62 -0.14 -16.61
CA VAL A 64 -6.06 -0.13 -16.31
C VAL A 64 -6.40 1.21 -15.68
N GLU A 65 -7.31 1.90 -16.36
CA GLU A 65 -7.78 3.25 -16.13
C GLU A 65 -8.42 3.44 -14.73
N PRO A 66 -8.40 4.65 -14.17
CA PRO A 66 -8.95 4.94 -12.85
C PRO A 66 -10.49 4.94 -12.90
N THR A 67 -11.13 3.91 -12.36
CA THR A 67 -12.59 3.92 -12.17
C THR A 67 -12.95 4.77 -10.96
N THR A 68 -13.15 6.07 -11.19
CA THR A 68 -13.82 6.97 -10.28
C THR A 68 -15.32 6.68 -10.34
N THR A 69 -15.83 5.79 -9.49
CA THR A 69 -17.28 5.66 -9.30
C THR A 69 -17.70 6.61 -8.19
N VAL A 70 -18.08 7.82 -8.59
CA VAL A 70 -19.05 8.65 -7.87
C VAL A 70 -20.39 7.94 -8.02
N THR A 71 -21.02 7.55 -6.91
CA THR A 71 -22.42 7.14 -6.91
C THR A 71 -23.20 8.20 -6.13
N ALA A 72 -24.28 8.65 -6.76
CA ALA A 72 -25.14 9.80 -6.45
C ALA A 72 -25.85 9.72 -5.10
#